data_AF-A0A7L1N8D9-F1
#
_entry.id   AF-A0A7L1N8D9-F1
#
_cell.length_a   1.000
_cell.length_b   1.000
_cell.length_c   1.000
_cell.angle_alpha   90.00
_cell.angle_beta   90.00
_cell.angle_gamma   90.00
#
_symmetry.space_group_name_H-M   'P 1'
#
loop_
_entity.id
_entity.type
_entity.pdbx_description
1 polymer ?
#
loop_
_entity_poly.entity_id
_entity_poly.type
_entity_poly.pdbx_seq_one_letter_code
_entity_poly.pdbx_strand_id
1 'polypeptide(L)' 'EEEAFLISLFKFMKDRQTPIERIPQLGFKQIDLWKIYKAVEKLGAYELVS' A
#
# COMPACT_ATOMS: atom_id res chain seq x y z
N GLU A 1 -0.46 -12.72 7.40
CA GLU A 1 -0.10 -11.33 7.75
C GLU A 1 -0.37 -10.37 6.60
N GLU A 2 0.17 -10.63 5.41
CA GLU A 2 -0.06 -9.83 4.19
C GLU A 2 -1.55 -9.63 3.85
N GLU A 3 -2.34 -10.70 3.84
CA GLU A 3 -3.76 -10.65 3.49
C GLU A 3 -4.59 -9.84 4.50
N ALA A 4 -4.29 -9.98 5.80
CA ALA A 4 -4.93 -9.20 6.86
C ALA A 4 -4.58 -7.70 6.77
N PHE A 5 -3.32 -7.37 6.42
CA PHE A 5 -2.89 -6.01 6.16
C PHE A 5 -3.66 -5.41 4.98
N LEU A 6 -3.72 -6.13 3.84
CA LEU A 6 -4.46 -5.69 2.65
C LEU A 6 -5.93 -5.45 2.95
N ILE A 7 -6.61 -6.36 3.67
CA ILE A 7 -8.01 -6.18 4.08
C ILE A 7 -8.17 -4.92 4.94
N SER A 8 -7.28 -4.68 5.90
CA SER A 8 -7.33 -3.48 6.74
C SER A 8 -7.11 -2.20 5.93
N LEU A 9 -6.20 -2.23 4.95
CA LEU A 9 -5.87 -1.11 4.07
C LEU A 9 -7.04 -0.78 3.13
N PHE A 10 -7.66 -1.80 2.53
CA PHE A 10 -8.86 -1.64 1.72
C PHE A 10 -10.01 -1.04 2.53
N LYS A 11 -10.22 -1.51 3.76
CA LYS A 11 -11.23 -0.94 4.67
C LYS A 11 -10.92 0.52 5.01
N PHE A 12 -9.69 0.82 5.39
CA PHE A 12 -9.25 2.18 5.70
C PHE A 12 -9.45 3.16 4.52
N MET A 13 -9.13 2.74 3.30
CA MET A 13 -9.30 3.58 2.11
C MET A 13 -10.76 3.74 1.69
N LYS A 14 -11.59 2.72 1.92
CA LYS A 14 -13.04 2.82 1.76
C LYS A 14 -13.64 3.83 2.74
N ASP A 15 -13.21 3.80 4.00
CA ASP A 15 -13.66 4.74 5.04
C ASP A 15 -13.22 6.19 4.74
N ARG A 16 -12.05 6.36 4.08
CA ARG A 16 -11.53 7.66 3.62
C ARG A 16 -12.14 8.18 2.32
N GLN A 17 -13.14 7.51 1.75
CA GLN A 17 -13.74 7.85 0.45
C GLN A 17 -12.76 7.84 -0.74
N THR A 18 -11.63 7.16 -0.61
CA THR A 18 -10.65 6.96 -1.70
C THR A 18 -10.43 5.46 -1.95
N PRO A 19 -11.49 4.70 -2.32
CA PRO A 19 -11.37 3.26 -2.47
C PRO A 19 -10.39 2.91 -3.59
N ILE A 20 -9.44 2.01 -3.31
CA ILE A 20 -8.62 1.40 -4.36
C ILE A 20 -9.48 0.31 -5.02
N GLU A 21 -10.16 0.67 -6.11
CA GLU A 21 -10.93 -0.29 -6.91
C GLU A 21 -10.04 -1.22 -7.73
N ARG A 22 -8.81 -0.78 -8.04
CA ARG A 22 -7.79 -1.57 -8.74
C ARG A 22 -6.43 -1.27 -8.14
N ILE A 23 -5.63 -2.31 -7.91
CA ILE A 23 -4.23 -2.16 -7.51
C ILE A 23 -3.57 -1.21 -8.53
N PRO A 24 -3.01 -0.07 -8.09
CA PRO A 24 -2.38 0.87 -9.00
C PRO A 24 -1.25 0.14 -9.73
N GLN A 25 -1.29 0.17 -11.06
CA GLN A 25 -0.22 -0.37 -11.89
C GLN A 25 0.84 0.72 -12.06
N LEU A 26 2.08 0.43 -11.68
CA LEU A 26 3.21 1.33 -12.01
C LEU A 26 3.68 0.96 -13.42
N GLY A 27 3.09 1.59 -14.43
CA GLY A 27 3.31 1.21 -15.82
C GLY A 27 2.78 -0.19 -16.10
N PHE A 28 3.67 -1.14 -16.43
CA PHE A 28 3.31 -2.52 -16.81
C PHE A 28 3.33 -3.52 -15.65
N LYS A 29 3.71 -3.09 -14.43
CA LYS A 29 3.93 -3.98 -13.29
C LYS A 29 2.84 -3.78 -12.25
N GLN A 30 2.20 -4.88 -11.82
CA GLN A 30 1.33 -4.86 -10.65
C GLN A 30 2.19 -4.48 -9.44
N ILE A 31 1.79 -3.40 -8.76
CA ILE A 31 2.45 -2.97 -7.54
C ILE A 31 2.02 -3.89 -6.41
N ASP A 32 2.99 -4.49 -5.75
CA ASP A 32 2.77 -5.22 -4.52
C ASP A 32 2.81 -4.23 -3.34
N LEU A 33 1.61 -3.84 -2.88
CA LEU A 33 1.42 -2.88 -1.79
C LEU A 33 2.06 -3.37 -0.48
N TRP A 34 2.10 -4.68 -0.25
CA TRP A 34 2.73 -5.25 0.92
C TRP A 34 4.25 -5.13 0.85
N LYS A 35 4.85 -5.42 -0.31
CA LYS A 35 6.28 -5.19 -0.50
C LYS A 35 6.67 -3.72 -0.33
N ILE A 36 5.87 -2.77 -0.82
CA ILE A 36 6.12 -1.35 -0.59
C ILE A 36 6.00 -1.02 0.89
N TYR A 37 4.92 -1.46 1.56
CA TYR A 37 4.73 -1.23 2.99
C TYR A 37 5.90 -1.76 3.82
N LYS A 38 6.34 -3.01 3.57
CA LYS A 38 7.50 -3.61 4.24
C LYS A 38 8.81 -2.92 3.86
N ALA A 39 8.96 -2.46 2.63
CA ALA A 39 10.13 -1.68 2.22
C ALA A 39 10.19 -0.35 2.96
N VAL A 40 9.07 0.38 3.07
CA VAL A 40 8.97 1.66 3.80
C VAL A 40 9.13 1.46 5.31
N GLU A 41 8.54 0.40 5.86
CA GLU A 41 8.71 0.00 7.27
C GLU A 41 10.19 -0.30 7.57
N LYS A 42 10.86 -1.06 6.68
CA LYS A 42 12.26 -1.43 6.83
C LYS A 42 13.22 -0.27 6.56
N LEU A 43 12.85 0.65 5.66
CA LEU A 43 13.62 1.86 5.33
C LEU A 43 13.42 2.99 6.34
N GLY A 44 12.52 2.84 7.32
CA GLY A 44 12.52 3.68 8.51
C GLY A 44 12.09 5.12 8.28
N ALA A 45 10.96 5.31 7.60
CA ALA A 45 10.19 6.55 7.44
C ALA A 45 10.32 7.29 6.11
N TYR A 46 9.17 7.79 5.69
CA TYR A 46 8.92 8.73 4.59
C TYR A 46 9.79 10.00 4.64
N GLU A 47 10.48 10.27 5.76
CA GLU A 47 11.36 11.43 5.93
C GLU A 47 12.69 11.36 5.16
N LEU A 48 13.10 10.19 4.64
CA LEU A 48 14.31 10.07 3.82
C LEU A 48 14.05 10.21 2.30
N VAL A 49 12.78 10.37 1.89
CA VAL A 49 12.37 10.49 0.48
C VAL A 49 11.68 11.84 0.22
N SER A 50 12.11 12.90 0.93
CA SER A 50 11.75 14.30 0.66
C SER A 50 12.86 15.04 -0.05
#